data_AF-A0A7S2TRD1-F1
#
_entry.id   AF-A0A7S2TRD1-F1
#
_cell.length_a   1.000
_cell.length_b   1.000
_cell.length_c   1.000
_cell.angle_alpha   90.00
_cell.angle_beta   90.00
_cell.angle_gamma   90.00
#
_symmetry.space_group_name_H-M   'P 1'
#
loop_
_entity.id
_entity.type
_entity.pdbx_description
1 polymer ?
#
loop_
_entity_poly.entity_id
_entity_poly.type
_entity_poly.pdbx_seq_one_letter_code
_entity_poly.pdbx_strand_id
1 'polypeptide(L)'
;AEAELPGVTLVTCGSFRRGAPSSGDVDILMSHGTDRTALLSTFLPNLVRRLRIAGFLTDELSHGFHHSRRKHESQTCFGVCRLPNKNGKKSLYRRLDLKVYPREQFAFAILYFTGSDHFNRSMRWYAHKKGLTLSDHGLKKTTRVNREKVWEGHSVFCETEEEIFYVLGLEYVEPTRRNVQHGTNRGQDPEPTNRIRGTP
;
A
#
# COMPACT_ATOMS: atom_id res chain seq x y z
N ALA A 1 -2.91 -9.15 26.45
CA ALA A 1 -3.47 -7.86 26.02
C ALA A 1 -4.48 -8.16 24.93
N GLU A 2 -5.77 -8.04 25.23
CA GLU A 2 -6.83 -8.22 24.23
C GLU A 2 -6.71 -7.14 23.14
N ALA A 3 -6.97 -7.54 21.90
CA ALA A 3 -6.98 -6.61 20.78
C ALA A 3 -8.13 -5.62 20.95
N GLU A 4 -7.82 -4.32 21.01
CA GLU A 4 -8.79 -3.22 21.26
C GLU A 4 -9.95 -3.17 20.25
N LEU A 5 -9.80 -3.81 19.08
CA LEU A 5 -10.89 -4.08 18.15
C LEU A 5 -10.73 -5.50 17.58
N PRO A 6 -11.59 -6.47 17.94
CA PRO A 6 -11.70 -7.70 17.19
C PRO A 6 -12.12 -7.38 15.75
N GLY A 7 -11.47 -8.02 14.76
CA GLY A 7 -11.78 -7.80 13.33
C GLY A 7 -10.88 -6.78 12.61
N VAL A 8 -9.83 -6.27 13.27
CA VAL A 8 -8.74 -5.55 12.57
C VAL A 8 -7.85 -6.55 11.85
N THR A 9 -7.64 -6.34 10.55
CA THR A 9 -6.62 -7.02 9.76
C THR A 9 -5.35 -6.17 9.74
N LEU A 10 -4.20 -6.82 9.98
CA LEU A 10 -2.88 -6.20 9.98
C LEU A 10 -2.01 -6.86 8.91
N VAL A 11 -1.31 -6.06 8.11
CA VAL A 11 -0.36 -6.54 7.09
C VAL A 11 0.91 -5.70 7.17
N THR A 12 2.03 -6.33 7.52
CA THR A 12 3.35 -5.71 7.36
C THR A 12 3.71 -5.70 5.88
N CYS A 13 4.01 -4.53 5.32
CA CYS A 13 4.28 -4.33 3.90
C CYS A 13 5.76 -4.00 3.65
N GLY A 14 6.05 -3.22 2.60
CA GLY A 14 7.40 -2.79 2.27
C GLY A 14 8.31 -3.93 1.86
N SER A 15 9.60 -3.70 2.07
CA SER A 15 10.67 -4.69 1.79
C SER A 15 10.49 -5.99 2.57
N PHE A 16 9.89 -5.94 3.77
CA PHE A 16 9.57 -7.12 4.57
C PHE A 16 8.62 -8.07 3.82
N ARG A 17 7.50 -7.56 3.30
CA ARG A 17 6.54 -8.39 2.55
C ARG A 17 7.09 -8.91 1.23
N ARG A 18 8.06 -8.21 0.65
CA ARG A 18 8.80 -8.67 -0.54
C ARG A 18 9.92 -9.67 -0.23
N GLY A 19 10.06 -10.12 1.01
CA GLY A 19 11.04 -11.13 1.42
C GLY A 19 12.49 -10.62 1.42
N ALA A 20 12.72 -9.32 1.57
CA ALA A 20 14.08 -8.80 1.68
C ALA A 20 14.75 -9.31 2.98
N PRO A 21 16.05 -9.64 2.95
CA PRO A 21 16.78 -10.11 4.14
C PRO A 21 16.93 -9.03 5.23
N SER A 22 16.73 -7.76 4.87
CA SER A 22 16.73 -6.62 5.79
C SER A 22 15.79 -5.53 5.30
N SER A 23 15.18 -4.80 6.24
CA SER A 23 14.29 -3.67 5.97
C SER A 23 14.85 -2.37 6.57
N GLY A 24 14.71 -1.25 5.86
CA GLY A 24 15.10 0.07 6.36
C GLY A 24 14.14 0.60 7.41
N ASP A 25 12.85 0.38 7.18
CA ASP A 25 11.71 0.76 8.01
C ASP A 25 10.68 -0.38 8.08
N VAL A 26 9.64 -0.18 8.89
CA VAL A 26 8.53 -1.13 9.06
C VAL A 26 7.23 -0.43 8.69
N ASP A 27 6.62 -0.86 7.59
CA ASP A 27 5.29 -0.42 7.16
C ASP A 27 4.23 -1.39 7.70
N ILE A 28 3.31 -0.91 8.53
CA ILE A 28 2.18 -1.71 9.03
C ILE A 28 0.88 -1.07 8.56
N LEU A 29 0.18 -1.81 7.71
CA LEU A 29 -1.13 -1.44 7.21
C LEU A 29 -2.21 -2.15 8.02
N MET A 30 -3.27 -1.43 8.28
CA MET A 30 -4.41 -1.87 9.07
C MET A 30 -5.70 -1.56 8.34
N SER A 31 -6.66 -2.45 8.45
CA SER A 31 -8.04 -2.19 8.06
C SER A 31 -9.00 -2.90 8.99
N HIS A 32 -10.21 -2.38 9.15
CA HIS A 32 -11.24 -3.00 9.95
C HIS A 32 -12.35 -3.53 9.04
N GLY A 33 -12.80 -4.76 9.28
CA GLY A 33 -13.76 -5.45 8.40
C GLY A 33 -15.16 -4.82 8.35
N THR A 34 -15.51 -3.94 9.29
CA THR A 34 -16.80 -3.22 9.27
C THR A 34 -16.60 -1.76 8.85
N ASP A 35 -17.55 -1.21 8.10
CA ASP A 35 -17.62 0.20 7.64
C ASP A 35 -17.94 1.20 8.78
N ARG A 36 -17.32 1.00 9.94
CA ARG A 36 -17.47 1.85 11.12
C ARG A 36 -16.43 2.95 11.07
N THR A 37 -16.63 3.89 10.13
CA THR A 37 -15.74 5.05 9.92
C THR A 37 -15.44 5.81 11.24
N ALA A 38 -16.40 5.88 12.17
CA ALA A 38 -16.22 6.49 13.49
C ALA A 38 -15.31 5.70 14.45
N LEU A 39 -15.26 4.36 14.33
CA LEU A 39 -14.29 3.56 15.08
C LEU A 39 -12.89 3.69 14.48
N LEU A 40 -12.80 3.71 13.15
CA LEU A 40 -11.52 3.89 12.46
C LEU A 40 -10.88 5.22 12.83
N SER A 41 -11.65 6.32 12.92
CA SER A 41 -11.12 7.66 13.22
C SER A 41 -10.46 7.80 14.59
N THR A 42 -10.80 6.95 15.56
CA THR A 42 -10.20 6.96 16.91
C THR A 42 -9.21 5.83 17.12
N PHE A 43 -9.21 4.82 16.26
CA PHE A 43 -8.37 3.64 16.37
C PHE A 43 -6.87 3.95 16.32
N LEU A 44 -6.40 4.66 15.28
CA LEU A 44 -4.96 4.98 15.15
C LEU A 44 -4.47 5.88 16.30
N PRO A 45 -5.19 6.95 16.69
CA PRO A 45 -4.84 7.74 17.88
C PRO A 45 -4.71 6.92 19.17
N ASN A 46 -5.65 6.01 19.43
CA ASN A 46 -5.62 5.17 20.62
C ASN A 46 -4.47 4.17 20.59
N LEU A 47 -4.19 3.56 19.42
CA LEU A 47 -3.06 2.68 19.24
C LEU A 47 -1.73 3.41 19.49
N VAL A 48 -1.53 4.57 18.85
CA VAL A 48 -0.32 5.39 19.02
C VAL A 48 -0.11 5.76 20.48
N ARG A 49 -1.16 6.25 21.17
CA ARG A 49 -1.10 6.58 22.61
C ARG A 49 -0.62 5.38 23.44
N ARG A 50 -1.13 4.17 23.19
CA ARG A 50 -0.72 2.97 23.92
C ARG A 50 0.72 2.55 23.61
N LEU A 51 1.14 2.62 22.35
CA LEU A 51 2.53 2.32 21.97
C LEU A 51 3.53 3.28 22.63
N ARG A 52 3.14 4.55 22.83
CA ARG A 52 3.93 5.53 23.60
C ARG A 52 3.98 5.20 25.08
N ILE A 53 2.84 4.90 25.71
CA ILE A 53 2.78 4.50 27.13
C ILE A 53 3.62 3.23 27.38
N ALA A 54 3.62 2.29 26.43
CA ALA A 54 4.43 1.08 26.50
C ALA A 54 5.94 1.33 26.27
N GLY A 55 6.35 2.56 25.92
CA GLY A 55 7.73 2.92 25.61
C GLY A 55 8.24 2.33 24.29
N PHE A 56 7.37 1.75 23.47
CA PHE A 56 7.74 1.18 22.17
C PHE A 56 7.88 2.27 21.10
N LEU A 57 6.90 3.18 21.01
CA LEU A 57 6.95 4.34 20.13
C LEU A 57 7.56 5.52 20.91
N THR A 58 8.71 6.02 20.46
CA THR A 58 9.46 7.05 21.18
C THR A 58 9.20 8.43 20.63
N ASP A 59 9.04 8.56 19.32
CA ASP A 59 8.89 9.83 18.62
C ASP A 59 7.87 9.73 17.47
N GLU A 60 7.18 10.83 17.19
CA GLU A 60 6.29 11.00 16.03
C GLU A 60 6.91 12.05 15.10
N LEU A 61 7.04 11.71 13.82
CA LEU A 61 7.68 12.56 12.80
C LEU A 61 6.68 13.48 12.09
N SER A 62 5.39 13.17 12.17
CA SER A 62 4.29 13.99 11.65
C SER A 62 3.57 14.71 12.79
N HIS A 63 3.41 16.04 12.69
CA HIS A 63 2.64 16.81 13.66
C HIS A 63 1.14 16.61 13.42
N GLY A 64 0.55 15.66 14.15
CA GLY A 64 -0.87 15.33 14.08
C GLY A 64 -1.19 14.19 13.13
N PHE A 65 -2.29 13.48 13.43
CA PHE A 65 -2.90 12.57 12.48
C PHE A 65 -3.36 13.40 11.29
N HIS A 66 -2.87 13.08 10.09
CA HIS A 66 -3.41 13.66 8.86
C HIS A 66 -4.85 13.16 8.71
N HIS A 67 -5.79 13.84 9.36
CA HIS A 67 -7.20 13.82 9.04
C HIS A 67 -7.42 14.92 8.01
N SER A 68 -7.29 14.63 6.72
CA SER A 68 -7.99 15.48 5.76
C SER A 68 -9.48 15.21 5.92
N ARG A 69 -10.24 16.30 5.92
CA ARG A 69 -11.66 16.36 6.29
C ARG A 69 -12.58 15.71 5.26
N ARG A 70 -12.05 14.80 4.43
CA ARG A 70 -12.77 14.15 3.34
C ARG A 70 -13.25 12.78 3.80
N LYS A 71 -14.54 12.52 3.52
CA LYS A 71 -15.13 11.17 3.55
C LYS A 71 -14.19 10.27 2.71
N HIS A 72 -13.78 9.10 3.21
CA HIS A 72 -12.89 8.12 2.54
C HIS A 72 -11.37 8.30 2.66
N GLU A 73 -10.82 8.87 3.73
CA GLU A 73 -9.37 9.00 3.86
C GLU A 73 -8.71 7.99 4.81
N SER A 74 -7.50 7.57 4.44
CA SER A 74 -6.60 6.78 5.28
C SER A 74 -6.01 7.62 6.41
N GLN A 75 -5.75 7.03 7.56
CA GLN A 75 -4.98 7.68 8.63
C GLN A 75 -3.54 7.18 8.61
N THR A 76 -2.59 8.08 8.87
CA THR A 76 -1.16 7.75 8.89
C THR A 76 -0.51 8.32 10.15
N CYS A 77 0.38 7.54 10.75
CA CYS A 77 1.32 7.97 11.76
C CYS A 77 2.73 7.54 11.31
N PHE A 78 3.62 8.51 11.17
CA PHE A 78 5.03 8.28 10.93
C PHE A 78 5.77 8.45 12.24
N GLY A 79 6.54 7.43 12.66
CA GLY A 79 7.20 7.47 13.95
C GLY A 79 8.56 6.79 13.99
N VAL A 80 9.12 6.81 15.19
CA VAL A 80 10.34 6.10 15.57
C VAL A 80 10.00 5.17 16.73
N CYS A 81 10.34 3.90 16.60
CA CYS A 81 10.14 2.89 17.62
C CYS A 81 11.45 2.24 18.05
N ARG A 82 11.41 1.58 19.19
CA ARG A 82 12.54 0.82 19.72
C ARG A 82 12.02 -0.39 20.49
N LEU A 83 12.60 -1.56 20.20
CA LEU A 83 12.33 -2.77 20.97
C LEU A 83 12.96 -2.68 22.38
N PRO A 84 12.44 -3.41 23.36
CA PRO A 84 13.10 -3.55 24.66
C PRO A 84 14.55 -4.01 24.50
N ASN A 85 15.43 -3.58 25.40
CA ASN A 85 16.81 -4.07 25.42
C ASN A 85 16.81 -5.57 25.74
N LYS A 86 17.68 -6.33 25.07
CA LYS A 86 17.81 -7.77 25.28
C LYS A 86 19.24 -8.11 25.69
N ASN A 87 19.40 -8.87 26.77
CA ASN A 87 20.70 -9.34 27.29
C ASN A 87 21.73 -8.20 27.46
N GLY A 88 21.32 -7.06 28.01
CA GLY A 88 22.18 -5.89 28.19
C GLY A 88 22.52 -5.11 26.91
N LYS A 89 22.14 -5.61 25.73
CA LYS A 89 22.35 -4.91 24.45
C LYS A 89 21.24 -3.90 24.19
N LYS A 90 21.63 -2.65 23.94
CA LYS A 90 20.69 -1.59 23.55
C LYS A 90 20.11 -1.89 22.16
N SER A 91 18.79 -1.95 22.07
CA SER A 91 18.09 -2.05 20.79
C SER A 91 18.20 -0.72 20.03
N LEU A 92 18.27 -0.81 18.70
CA LEU A 92 18.35 0.36 17.84
C LEU A 92 16.97 1.00 17.66
N TYR A 93 16.96 2.31 17.46
CA TYR A 93 15.79 3.03 17.00
C TYR A 93 15.52 2.71 15.53
N ARG A 94 14.25 2.54 15.17
CA ARG A 94 13.80 2.16 13.83
C ARG A 94 12.61 3.03 13.41
N ARG A 95 12.50 3.30 12.11
CA ARG A 95 11.34 3.96 11.52
C ARG A 95 10.15 2.99 11.52
N LEU A 96 8.99 3.51 11.91
CA LEU A 96 7.72 2.78 11.92
C LEU A 96 6.65 3.65 11.26
N ASP A 97 5.97 3.07 10.28
CA ASP A 97 4.88 3.71 9.56
C ASP A 97 3.60 2.92 9.81
N LEU A 98 2.66 3.54 10.53
CA LEU A 98 1.36 2.96 10.85
C LEU A 98 0.30 3.60 9.97
N LYS A 99 -0.43 2.78 9.21
CA LYS A 99 -1.44 3.27 8.27
C LYS A 99 -2.74 2.50 8.41
N VAL A 100 -3.85 3.22 8.44
CA VAL A 100 -5.20 2.65 8.53
C VAL A 100 -5.98 3.04 7.28
N TYR A 101 -6.46 2.05 6.54
CA TYR A 101 -7.26 2.25 5.33
C TYR A 101 -8.69 1.70 5.51
N PRO A 102 -9.71 2.37 4.94
CA PRO A 102 -11.03 1.78 4.76
C PRO A 102 -10.93 0.45 4.00
N ARG A 103 -11.85 -0.49 4.29
CA ARG A 103 -11.82 -1.85 3.71
C ARG A 103 -11.82 -1.84 2.18
N GLU A 104 -12.61 -0.96 1.57
CA GLU A 104 -12.70 -0.77 0.11
C GLU A 104 -11.39 -0.34 -0.57
N GLN A 105 -10.44 0.20 0.20
CA GLN A 105 -9.15 0.69 -0.31
C GLN A 105 -7.99 -0.27 0.03
N PHE A 106 -8.23 -1.28 0.86
CA PHE A 106 -7.17 -1.99 1.53
C PHE A 106 -6.29 -2.81 0.56
N ALA A 107 -6.89 -3.44 -0.45
CA ALA A 107 -6.15 -4.15 -1.49
C ALA A 107 -5.18 -3.23 -2.26
N PHE A 108 -5.66 -2.03 -2.63
CA PHE A 108 -4.86 -1.03 -3.32
C PHE A 108 -3.72 -0.50 -2.44
N ALA A 109 -4.00 -0.29 -1.16
CA ALA A 109 -2.99 0.11 -0.18
C ALA A 109 -1.92 -0.97 0.01
N ILE A 110 -2.32 -2.25 0.14
CA ILE A 110 -1.37 -3.37 0.23
C ILE A 110 -0.49 -3.41 -1.01
N LEU A 111 -1.07 -3.32 -2.22
CA LEU A 111 -0.30 -3.28 -3.47
C LEU A 111 0.72 -2.14 -3.46
N TYR A 112 0.27 -0.93 -3.12
CA TYR A 112 1.11 0.26 -3.06
C TYR A 112 2.25 0.12 -2.06
N PHE A 113 1.96 -0.23 -0.81
CA PHE A 113 2.97 -0.27 0.25
C PHE A 113 3.83 -1.52 0.18
N THR A 114 3.38 -2.60 -0.45
CA THR A 114 4.26 -3.73 -0.78
C THR A 114 5.33 -3.29 -1.76
N GLY A 115 5.00 -2.46 -2.76
CA GLY A 115 5.95 -1.98 -3.75
C GLY A 115 6.53 -3.11 -4.63
N SER A 116 7.74 -2.96 -5.19
CA SER A 116 8.67 -1.83 -5.01
C SER A 116 8.18 -0.52 -5.64
N ASP A 117 8.94 0.56 -5.45
CA ASP A 117 8.71 1.85 -6.11
C ASP A 117 8.69 1.73 -7.66
N HIS A 118 9.63 0.98 -8.24
CA HIS A 118 9.67 0.69 -9.67
C HIS A 118 8.49 -0.15 -10.13
N PHE A 119 8.10 -1.16 -9.36
CA PHE A 119 6.93 -1.97 -9.64
C PHE A 119 5.67 -1.10 -9.66
N ASN A 120 5.48 -0.27 -8.63
CA ASN A 120 4.37 0.67 -8.54
C ASN A 120 4.33 1.66 -9.70
N ARG A 121 5.48 2.22 -10.10
CA ARG A 121 5.58 3.14 -11.25
C ARG A 121 5.12 2.45 -12.53
N SER A 122 5.54 1.21 -12.75
CA SER A 122 5.17 0.41 -13.93
C SER A 122 3.67 0.09 -13.95
N MET A 123 3.12 -0.35 -12.81
CA MET A 123 1.68 -0.61 -12.65
C MET A 123 0.84 0.64 -12.93
N ARG A 124 1.22 1.80 -12.38
CA ARG A 124 0.51 3.07 -12.63
C ARG A 124 0.60 3.51 -14.09
N TRP A 125 1.76 3.35 -14.71
CA TRP A 125 1.94 3.66 -16.13
C TRP A 125 1.06 2.77 -17.01
N TYR A 126 0.99 1.48 -16.72
CA TYR A 126 0.15 0.54 -17.46
C TYR A 126 -1.35 0.83 -17.26
N ALA A 127 -1.79 1.10 -16.03
CA ALA A 127 -3.16 1.54 -15.76
C ALA A 127 -3.51 2.81 -16.55
N HIS A 128 -2.60 3.77 -16.63
CA HIS A 128 -2.78 4.99 -17.42
C HIS A 128 -2.95 4.70 -18.92
N LYS A 129 -2.21 3.74 -19.48
CA LYS A 129 -2.39 3.29 -20.87
C LYS A 129 -3.77 2.68 -21.12
N LYS A 130 -4.41 2.12 -20.09
CA LYS A 130 -5.79 1.62 -20.12
C LYS A 130 -6.84 2.71 -19.81
N GLY A 131 -6.44 3.99 -19.71
CA GLY A 131 -7.33 5.09 -19.39
C GLY A 131 -7.74 5.18 -17.92
N LEU A 132 -7.02 4.49 -17.03
CA LEU A 132 -7.28 4.43 -15.59
C LEU A 132 -6.17 5.09 -14.79
N THR A 133 -6.49 5.48 -13.56
CA THR A 133 -5.51 5.92 -12.57
C THR A 133 -5.53 4.97 -11.39
N LEU A 134 -4.36 4.41 -11.11
CA LEU A 134 -4.10 3.60 -9.92
C LEU A 134 -3.43 4.44 -8.83
N SER A 135 -3.96 4.40 -7.61
CA SER A 135 -3.30 4.88 -6.39
C SER A 135 -3.49 3.87 -5.25
N ASP A 136 -2.95 4.18 -4.07
CA ASP A 136 -3.20 3.44 -2.81
C ASP A 136 -4.66 3.49 -2.33
N HIS A 137 -5.47 4.39 -2.90
CA HIS A 137 -6.88 4.56 -2.54
C HIS A 137 -7.84 3.90 -3.54
N GLY A 138 -7.35 3.40 -4.68
CA GLY A 138 -8.23 2.81 -5.68
C GLY A 138 -7.73 2.87 -7.12
N LEU A 139 -8.60 2.42 -8.02
CA LEU A 139 -8.40 2.39 -9.47
C LEU A 139 -9.64 2.98 -10.15
N LYS A 140 -9.54 4.16 -10.78
CA LYS A 140 -10.66 4.74 -11.54
C LYS A 140 -10.21 5.68 -12.65
N LYS A 141 -11.15 6.02 -13.53
CA LYS A 141 -10.95 7.02 -14.58
C LYS A 141 -10.74 8.39 -13.94
N THR A 142 -9.90 9.18 -14.60
CA THR A 142 -9.65 10.56 -14.18
C THR A 142 -9.56 11.44 -15.39
N THR A 143 -10.27 12.56 -15.36
CA THR A 143 -10.11 13.63 -16.34
C THR A 143 -9.28 14.76 -15.77
N ARG A 144 -8.80 15.61 -16.67
CA ARG A 144 -8.13 16.85 -16.29
C ARG A 144 -9.09 18.01 -16.50
N VAL A 145 -9.48 18.65 -15.40
CA VAL A 145 -10.24 19.91 -15.41
C VAL A 145 -9.29 20.97 -14.86
N ASN A 146 -9.04 22.04 -15.62
CA ASN A 146 -8.14 23.14 -15.21
C ASN A 146 -6.73 22.69 -14.76
N ARG A 147 -6.14 21.71 -15.44
CA ARG A 147 -4.84 21.07 -15.11
C ARG A 147 -4.84 20.24 -13.82
N GLU A 148 -5.92 20.24 -13.05
CA GLU A 148 -6.08 19.35 -11.90
C GLU A 148 -6.67 18.01 -12.32
N LYS A 149 -6.23 16.95 -11.64
CA LYS A 149 -6.72 15.59 -11.88
C LYS A 149 -7.99 15.39 -11.07
N VAL A 150 -9.12 15.34 -11.76
CA VAL A 150 -10.42 15.07 -11.16
C VAL A 150 -10.74 13.60 -11.36
N TRP A 151 -11.18 12.92 -10.30
CA TRP A 151 -11.58 11.54 -10.44
C TRP A 151 -13.05 11.43 -10.83
N GLU A 152 -13.35 10.51 -11.74
CA GLU A 152 -14.69 10.32 -12.28
C GLU A 152 -15.33 9.08 -11.67
N GLY A 153 -16.52 9.27 -11.09
CA GLY A 153 -17.30 8.18 -10.52
C GLY A 153 -16.62 7.45 -9.35
N HIS A 154 -17.09 6.22 -9.12
CA HIS A 154 -16.60 5.36 -8.03
C HIS A 154 -15.31 4.63 -8.43
N SER A 155 -14.51 4.25 -7.42
CA SER A 155 -13.39 3.33 -7.64
C SER A 155 -13.91 1.99 -8.14
N VAL A 156 -13.13 1.31 -8.97
CA VAL A 156 -13.27 -0.14 -9.11
C VAL A 156 -13.11 -0.75 -7.73
N PHE A 157 -14.02 -1.64 -7.38
CA PHE A 157 -13.98 -2.39 -6.13
C PHE A 157 -13.10 -3.62 -6.33
N CYS A 158 -12.08 -3.76 -5.50
CA CYS A 158 -11.23 -4.95 -5.40
C CYS A 158 -11.02 -5.27 -3.91
N GLU A 159 -11.34 -6.49 -3.50
CA GLU A 159 -11.06 -7.01 -2.16
C GLU A 159 -9.63 -7.57 -2.04
N THR A 160 -9.05 -8.01 -3.15
CA THR A 160 -7.73 -8.67 -3.19
C THR A 160 -6.78 -7.98 -4.17
N GLU A 161 -5.47 -8.24 -4.04
CA GLU A 161 -4.50 -7.70 -4.99
C GLU A 161 -4.70 -8.34 -6.37
N GLU A 162 -4.96 -9.63 -6.42
CA GLU A 162 -5.21 -10.47 -7.59
C GLU A 162 -6.31 -9.86 -8.48
N GLU A 163 -7.40 -9.39 -7.89
CA GLU A 163 -8.48 -8.70 -8.61
C GLU A 163 -8.01 -7.41 -9.29
N ILE A 164 -7.06 -6.66 -8.70
CA ILE A 164 -6.48 -5.47 -9.32
C ILE A 164 -5.73 -5.85 -10.59
N PHE A 165 -4.94 -6.94 -10.56
CA PHE A 165 -4.24 -7.44 -11.75
C PHE A 165 -5.22 -7.92 -12.80
N TYR A 166 -6.26 -8.67 -12.40
CA TYR A 166 -7.31 -9.13 -13.30
C TYR A 166 -8.01 -7.96 -14.02
N VAL A 167 -8.42 -6.91 -13.30
CA VAL A 167 -9.05 -5.71 -13.87
C VAL A 167 -8.13 -5.00 -14.88
N LEU A 168 -6.82 -5.00 -14.64
CA LEU A 168 -5.84 -4.44 -15.57
C LEU A 168 -5.53 -5.38 -16.75
N GLY A 169 -5.94 -6.65 -16.69
CA GLY A 169 -5.59 -7.68 -17.67
C GLY A 169 -4.12 -8.06 -17.59
N LEU A 170 -3.61 -8.22 -16.37
CA LEU A 170 -2.25 -8.65 -16.05
C LEU A 170 -2.28 -9.98 -15.29
N GLU A 171 -1.23 -10.77 -15.44
CA GLU A 171 -0.99 -11.93 -14.56
C GLU A 171 -0.58 -11.44 -13.17
N TYR A 172 -1.09 -12.10 -12.12
CA TYR A 172 -0.74 -11.75 -10.75
C TYR A 172 0.74 -12.00 -10.46
N VAL A 173 1.37 -11.03 -9.78
CA VAL A 173 2.77 -11.12 -9.37
C VAL A 173 2.87 -11.14 -7.85
N GLU A 174 3.36 -12.26 -7.32
CA GLU A 174 3.63 -12.45 -5.90
C GLU A 174 4.54 -11.35 -5.33
N PRO A 175 4.35 -10.91 -4.07
CA PRO A 175 5.15 -9.85 -3.44
C PRO A 175 6.66 -10.03 -3.56
N THR A 176 7.17 -11.25 -3.41
CA THR A 176 8.60 -11.59 -3.49
C THR A 176 9.18 -11.37 -4.89
N ARG A 177 8.34 -11.39 -5.92
CA ARG A 177 8.71 -11.18 -7.34
C ARG A 177 8.57 -9.72 -7.79
N ARG A 178 8.21 -8.80 -6.88
CA ARG A 178 8.06 -7.35 -7.19
C ARG A 178 9.34 -6.54 -6.98
N ASN A 179 10.47 -7.20 -6.67
CA ASN A 179 11.79 -6.57 -6.59
C ASN A 179 12.39 -6.44 -8.00
N VAL A 180 12.00 -5.38 -8.72
CA VAL A 180 12.57 -5.07 -10.04
C VAL A 180 13.93 -4.38 -9.86
N GLN A 181 15.02 -5.04 -10.28
CA GLN A 181 16.34 -4.43 -10.37
C GLN A 181 16.46 -3.64 -11.68
N HIS A 182 17.19 -2.52 -11.66
CA HIS A 182 17.61 -1.86 -12.89
C HIS A 182 18.60 -2.75 -13.66
N GLY A 183 18.21 -3.21 -14.87
CA GLY A 183 19.19 -3.50 -15.92
C GLY A 183 19.53 -4.96 -16.25
N THR A 184 18.80 -5.97 -15.75
CA THR A 184 19.07 -7.37 -16.15
C THR A 184 17.77 -8.11 -16.46
N ASN A 185 17.21 -7.81 -17.63
CA ASN A 185 16.58 -8.76 -18.55
C ASN A 185 15.88 -7.94 -19.63
N ARG A 186 16.61 -7.67 -20.73
CA ARG A 186 15.96 -7.53 -22.03
C ARG A 186 15.39 -8.91 -22.35
N GLY A 187 14.20 -9.19 -21.82
CA GLY A 187 13.37 -10.28 -22.32
C GLY A 187 13.15 -10.00 -23.79
N GLN A 188 13.48 -10.99 -24.63
CA GLN A 188 13.21 -10.96 -26.05
C GLN A 188 11.75 -10.54 -26.24
N ASP A 189 11.53 -9.41 -26.89
CA ASP A 189 10.22 -9.10 -27.45
C ASP A 189 9.85 -10.30 -28.35
N PRO A 190 8.65 -10.90 -28.20
CA PRO A 190 8.23 -11.94 -29.12
C PRO A 190 8.22 -11.35 -30.53
N GLU A 191 8.96 -11.98 -31.44
CA GLU A 191 8.97 -11.56 -32.85
C GLU A 191 7.53 -11.46 -33.37
N PRO A 192 7.20 -10.41 -34.15
CA PRO A 192 5.91 -10.32 -34.80
C PRO A 192 5.80 -11.48 -35.79
N THR A 193 4.92 -12.43 -35.47
CA THR A 193 4.59 -13.54 -36.35
C THR A 193 4.02 -12.99 -37.66
N ASN A 194 4.86 -13.07 -38.69
CA ASN A 194 4.53 -12.68 -40.04
C ASN A 194 3.78 -13.86 -40.68
N ARG A 195 2.46 -13.74 -40.89
CA ARG A 195 1.67 -14.48 -41.90
C ARG A 195 0.18 -14.14 -41.74
N ILE A 196 -0.35 -13.33 -42.66
CA ILE A 196 -1.39 -13.78 -43.62
C ILE A 196 -1.19 -12.98 -44.92
N ARG A 197 -0.59 -13.62 -45.93
CA ARG A 197 -0.87 -13.35 -47.35
C ARG A 197 -1.39 -14.65 -47.93
N GLY A 198 -2.52 -14.58 -48.63
CA GLY A 198 -2.97 -15.66 -49.50
C GLY A 198 -4.48 -15.83 -49.53
N THR A 199 -5.18 -14.90 -50.17
CA THR A 199 -6.34 -15.26 -51.00
C THR A 199 -5.82 -15.56 -52.41
N PRO A 200 -6.28 -16.64 -53.04
CA PRO A 200 -6.64 -16.65 -54.45
C PRO A 200 -8.08 -16.12 -54.61
#